data_AF-A0A9W8PW09-F1
#
_entry.id   AF-A0A9W8PW09-F1
#
_cell.length_a   1.000
_cell.length_b   1.000
_cell.length_c   1.000
_cell.angle_alpha   90.00
_cell.angle_beta   90.00
_cell.angle_gamma   90.00
#
_symmetry.space_group_name_H-M   'P 1'
#
loop_
_entity.id
_entity.type
_entity.pdbx_description
1 polymer ?
#
loop_
_entity_poly.entity_id
_entity_poly.type
_entity_poly.pdbx_seq_one_letter_code
_entity_poly.pdbx_strand_id
1 'polypeptide(L)'
;MVDSLWNKPAFILSLLLNEMLKPPSERLEWLFWVDRDTLILDQCRPISSFLPFEEPVLDEKTSEGNESDEEAEEKVGGETHLLVTNDWNGLNNGVFLVRVNQWAVDLFSDINAFRYYRPNVSLPFTEQSAMEIVMKEPKFERNVQVVPQYWFNAYPQASPGDFETKTDTEGLKPYHARRGDFLLHFAGRVGRDKLINEWTDMLVPRGGLWLPEEVQRDNTRGISNFWSRFG
;
A
#
# COMPACT_ATOMS: atom_id res chain seq x y z
N MET A 1 8.17 26.67 -2.60
CA MET A 1 7.10 25.66 -2.78
C MET A 1 7.67 24.59 -3.69
N VAL A 2 7.65 23.32 -3.29
CA VAL A 2 8.10 22.23 -4.17
C VAL A 2 7.09 22.11 -5.31
N ASP A 3 7.59 22.00 -6.53
CA ASP A 3 6.83 22.11 -7.76
C ASP A 3 6.13 20.80 -8.15
N SER A 4 4.92 20.92 -8.70
CA SER A 4 4.21 19.82 -9.35
C SER A 4 4.06 18.58 -8.46
N LEU A 5 4.22 17.39 -9.04
CA LEU A 5 4.06 16.10 -8.39
C LEU A 5 5.14 15.78 -7.34
N TRP A 6 6.29 16.47 -7.37
CA TRP A 6 7.33 16.36 -6.33
C TRP A 6 6.87 16.90 -4.97
N ASN A 7 5.76 17.64 -4.92
CA ASN A 7 5.16 18.05 -3.66
C ASN A 7 4.70 16.85 -2.82
N LYS A 8 4.25 15.75 -3.44
CA LYS A 8 3.83 14.53 -2.71
C LYS A 8 4.96 13.97 -1.81
N PRO A 9 6.12 13.57 -2.35
CA PRO A 9 7.20 13.05 -1.51
C PRO A 9 7.76 14.10 -0.54
N ALA A 10 7.75 15.40 -0.88
CA ALA A 10 8.18 16.46 0.05
C ALA A 10 7.21 16.62 1.23
N PHE A 11 5.91 16.56 0.98
CA PHE A 11 4.88 16.62 2.01
C PHE A 11 4.95 15.40 2.93
N ILE A 12 5.08 14.20 2.37
CA ILE A 12 5.24 12.97 3.16
C ILE A 12 6.51 13.05 4.01
N LEU A 13 7.63 13.51 3.46
CA LEU A 13 8.86 13.74 4.24
C LEU A 13 8.62 14.68 5.42
N SER A 14 7.86 15.76 5.22
CA SER A 14 7.53 16.68 6.32
C SER A 14 6.67 16.02 7.41
N LEU A 15 5.72 15.16 7.04
CA LEU A 15 4.92 14.37 7.99
C LEU A 15 5.80 13.41 8.78
N LEU A 16 6.67 12.67 8.08
CA LEU A 16 7.60 11.73 8.71
C LEU A 16 8.50 12.44 9.72
N LEU A 17 9.10 13.57 9.36
CA LEU A 17 9.93 14.35 10.28
C LEU A 17 9.14 14.85 11.50
N ASN A 18 7.92 15.33 11.30
CA ASN A 18 7.06 15.77 12.41
C ASN A 18 6.71 14.63 13.36
N GLU A 19 6.39 13.44 12.84
CA GLU A 19 6.14 12.26 13.67
C GLU A 19 7.41 11.77 14.39
N MET A 20 8.58 11.88 13.74
CA MET A 20 9.87 11.52 14.35
C MET A 20 10.26 12.43 15.52
N LEU A 21 9.71 13.65 15.61
CA LEU A 21 9.88 14.54 16.76
C LEU A 21 9.04 14.14 17.98
N LYS A 22 7.99 13.33 17.79
CA LYS A 22 7.14 12.85 18.89
C LYS A 22 7.82 11.71 19.65
N PRO A 23 7.51 11.52 20.95
CA PRO A 23 7.91 10.33 21.67
C PRO A 23 7.30 9.07 21.04
N PRO A 24 7.95 7.89 21.11
CA PRO A 24 7.47 6.67 20.46
C PRO A 24 6.02 6.29 20.80
N SER A 25 5.58 6.55 22.04
CA SER A 25 4.21 6.25 22.50
C SER A 25 3.12 7.13 21.88
N GLU A 26 3.47 8.24 21.24
CA GLU A 26 2.53 9.19 20.60
C GLU A 26 2.75 9.28 19.08
N ARG A 27 3.75 8.57 18.57
CA ARG A 27 4.13 8.55 17.16
C ARG A 27 3.20 7.61 16.39
N LEU A 28 2.74 8.04 15.22
CA LEU A 28 2.08 7.12 14.29
C LEU A 28 3.04 6.00 13.88
N GLU A 29 2.58 4.76 13.80
CA GLU A 29 3.43 3.65 13.36
C GLU A 29 3.52 3.56 11.84
N TRP A 30 2.41 3.79 11.15
CA TRP A 30 2.30 3.69 9.69
C TRP A 30 1.54 4.87 9.12
N LEU A 31 1.96 5.32 7.94
CA LEU A 31 1.22 6.23 7.08
C LEU A 31 0.63 5.44 5.92
N PHE A 32 -0.66 5.64 5.64
CA PHE A 32 -1.32 5.14 4.45
C PHE A 32 -1.57 6.30 3.49
N TRP A 33 -0.88 6.30 2.34
CA TRP A 33 -1.07 7.30 1.30
C TRP A 33 -2.09 6.82 0.27
N VAL A 34 -3.01 7.69 -0.11
CA VAL A 34 -3.97 7.49 -1.20
C VAL A 34 -4.07 8.76 -2.05
N ASP A 35 -4.00 8.60 -3.38
CA ASP A 35 -4.26 9.69 -4.31
C ASP A 35 -5.76 10.06 -4.31
N ARG A 36 -6.06 11.29 -4.71
CA ARG A 36 -7.42 11.87 -4.65
C ARG A 36 -8.44 11.20 -5.56
N ASP A 37 -7.99 10.45 -6.56
CA ASP A 37 -8.82 9.73 -7.53
C ASP A 37 -9.04 8.28 -7.12
N THR A 38 -9.35 8.09 -5.84
CA THR A 38 -9.65 6.80 -5.21
C THR A 38 -11.01 6.83 -4.51
N LEU A 39 -11.61 5.65 -4.32
CA LEU A 39 -12.82 5.44 -3.54
C LEU A 39 -12.63 4.24 -2.62
N ILE A 40 -12.93 4.40 -1.33
CA ILE A 40 -12.96 3.29 -0.37
C ILE A 40 -14.28 2.54 -0.54
N LEU A 41 -14.18 1.25 -0.87
CA LEU A 41 -15.31 0.37 -1.12
C LEU A 41 -15.72 -0.42 0.15
N ASP A 42 -14.74 -0.91 0.92
CA ASP A 42 -14.96 -1.62 2.18
C ASP A 42 -14.55 -0.73 3.36
N GLN A 43 -15.54 -0.06 3.96
CA GLN A 43 -15.36 0.83 5.11
C GLN A 43 -15.25 0.08 6.44
N CYS A 44 -15.53 -1.21 6.46
CA CYS A 44 -15.48 -2.03 7.68
C CYS A 44 -14.12 -2.71 7.88
N ARG A 45 -13.29 -2.76 6.83
CA ARG A 45 -11.94 -3.34 6.90
C ARG A 45 -10.95 -2.38 7.57
N PRO A 46 -10.29 -2.80 8.66
CA PRO A 46 -9.18 -2.02 9.22
C PRO A 46 -8.00 -1.97 8.25
N ILE A 47 -7.40 -0.80 8.07
CA ILE A 47 -6.19 -0.63 7.24
C ILE A 47 -5.04 -1.52 7.77
N SER A 48 -4.97 -1.70 9.09
CA SER A 48 -4.00 -2.59 9.74
C SER A 48 -4.12 -4.05 9.29
N SER A 49 -5.24 -4.47 8.71
CA SER A 49 -5.40 -5.83 8.17
C SER A 49 -4.45 -6.16 7.01
N PHE A 50 -3.81 -5.17 6.40
CA PHE A 50 -2.81 -5.34 5.34
C PHE A 50 -1.38 -5.41 5.85
N LEU A 51 -1.13 -5.01 7.09
CA LEU A 51 0.20 -4.93 7.68
C LEU A 51 0.71 -6.32 8.06
N PRO A 52 2.04 -6.53 8.11
CA PRO A 52 2.61 -7.74 8.69
C PRO A 52 2.14 -7.94 10.13
N PHE A 53 2.01 -9.20 10.55
CA PHE A 53 1.76 -9.51 11.94
C PHE A 53 2.95 -9.02 12.77
N GLU A 54 2.70 -8.17 13.75
CA GLU A 54 3.70 -7.91 14.78
C GLU A 54 3.71 -9.15 15.67
N GLU A 55 4.79 -9.93 15.65
CA GLU A 55 5.00 -10.89 16.71
C GLU A 55 5.03 -10.09 18.03
N PRO A 56 4.24 -10.47 19.04
CA PRO A 56 4.42 -9.87 20.35
C PRO A 56 5.87 -10.12 20.75
N VAL A 57 6.62 -9.04 20.98
CA VAL A 57 7.94 -9.13 21.61
C VAL A 57 7.69 -9.82 22.94
N LEU A 58 8.01 -11.12 23.01
CA LEU A 58 8.07 -11.82 24.28
C LEU A 58 9.12 -11.06 25.08
N ASP A 59 8.70 -10.43 26.17
CA ASP A 59 9.59 -9.73 27.09
C ASP A 59 10.82 -10.64 27.36
N GLU A 60 11.99 -10.23 26.90
CA GLU A 60 13.29 -10.86 27.19
C GLU A 60 13.66 -10.66 28.67
N LYS A 61 12.80 -11.09 29.58
CA LYS A 61 13.04 -11.08 31.03
C LYS A 61 12.69 -12.38 31.74
N THR A 62 12.50 -13.48 31.00
CA THR A 62 12.49 -14.82 31.61
C THR A 62 13.16 -15.83 30.70
N SER A 63 14.49 -15.89 30.73
CA SER A 63 15.26 -17.07 30.34
C SER A 63 16.62 -17.03 31.03
N GLU A 64 16.62 -17.30 32.34
CA GLU A 64 17.80 -17.90 32.96
C GLU A 64 17.86 -19.36 32.47
N GLY A 65 18.89 -19.66 31.68
CA GLY A 65 19.35 -21.03 31.44
C GLY A 65 18.62 -21.80 30.35
N ASN A 66 19.20 -21.83 29.14
CA ASN A 66 19.71 -23.06 28.55
C ASN A 66 20.50 -22.73 27.28
N GLU A 67 21.81 -23.01 27.33
CA GLU A 67 22.65 -23.13 26.15
C GLU A 67 22.27 -24.42 25.43
N SER A 68 21.48 -24.29 24.37
CA SER A 68 21.45 -25.30 23.30
C SER A 68 21.49 -24.55 21.98
N ASP A 69 22.64 -24.68 21.32
CA ASP A 69 22.89 -24.30 19.93
C ASP A 69 21.90 -25.06 19.03
N GLU A 70 20.70 -24.51 18.84
CA GLU A 70 19.83 -24.85 17.73
C GLU A 70 19.93 -23.70 16.74
N GLU A 71 20.43 -24.02 15.55
CA GLU A 71 20.52 -23.15 14.38
C GLU A 71 19.17 -22.44 14.21
N ALA A 72 19.12 -21.17 14.58
CA ALA A 72 17.97 -20.32 14.30
C ALA A 72 17.79 -20.33 12.79
N GLU A 73 16.74 -21.02 12.31
CA GLU A 73 16.32 -20.95 10.93
C GLU A 73 16.29 -19.47 10.53
N GLU A 74 17.09 -19.11 9.54
CA GLU A 74 17.26 -17.75 9.07
C GLU A 74 15.88 -17.23 8.67
N LYS A 75 15.24 -16.40 9.51
CA LYS A 75 13.95 -15.76 9.20
C LYS A 75 14.10 -15.12 7.83
N VAL A 76 13.38 -15.66 6.84
CA VAL A 76 13.42 -15.19 5.46
C VAL A 76 12.59 -13.90 5.37
N GLY A 77 13.12 -12.80 5.92
CA GLY A 77 12.44 -11.51 5.89
C GLY A 77 13.06 -10.48 6.82
N GLY A 78 13.57 -9.38 6.26
CA GLY A 78 13.85 -8.17 7.02
C GLY A 78 12.54 -7.50 7.45
N GLU A 79 12.61 -6.61 8.44
CA GLU A 79 11.45 -5.83 8.88
C GLU A 79 10.85 -5.05 7.70
N THR A 80 9.53 -5.18 7.48
CA THR A 80 8.89 -4.45 6.38
C THR A 80 8.61 -2.99 6.78
N HIS A 81 9.03 -2.07 5.91
CA HIS A 81 8.85 -0.62 6.10
C HIS A 81 8.03 0.04 4.99
N LEU A 82 7.91 -0.59 3.82
CA LEU A 82 7.17 -0.04 2.69
C LEU A 82 6.34 -1.14 2.01
N LEU A 83 5.02 -0.96 1.95
CA LEU A 83 4.10 -1.81 1.21
C LEU A 83 3.65 -1.11 -0.05
N VAL A 84 3.95 -1.69 -1.21
CA VAL A 84 3.61 -1.13 -2.51
C VAL A 84 2.88 -2.15 -3.37
N THR A 85 2.27 -1.65 -4.44
CA THR A 85 1.66 -2.47 -5.48
C THR A 85 2.25 -2.09 -6.83
N ASN A 86 2.26 -3.05 -7.75
CA ASN A 86 2.65 -2.82 -9.13
C ASN A 86 1.44 -2.96 -10.05
N ASP A 87 1.41 -2.14 -11.09
CA ASP A 87 0.53 -2.28 -12.24
C ASP A 87 1.36 -2.65 -13.50
N TRP A 88 0.75 -2.56 -14.69
CA TRP A 88 1.44 -2.90 -15.95
C TRP A 88 2.58 -1.94 -16.33
N ASN A 89 2.74 -0.81 -15.63
CA ASN A 89 3.83 0.14 -15.79
C ASN A 89 4.91 0.02 -14.70
N GLY A 90 4.82 -0.96 -13.80
CA GLY A 90 5.72 -1.09 -12.65
C GLY A 90 5.10 -0.53 -11.38
N LEU A 91 5.88 0.16 -10.56
CA LEU A 91 5.40 0.73 -9.29
C LEU A 91 4.20 1.65 -9.52
N ASN A 92 3.15 1.49 -8.72
CA ASN A 92 2.11 2.51 -8.57
C ASN A 92 2.30 3.22 -7.22
N ASN A 93 2.67 4.50 -7.23
CA ASN A 93 2.87 5.26 -5.98
C ASN A 93 1.65 6.11 -5.59
N GLY A 94 0.49 5.83 -6.19
CA GLY A 94 -0.77 6.49 -5.83
C GLY A 94 -1.43 5.88 -4.59
N VAL A 95 -1.11 4.63 -4.26
CA VAL A 95 -1.57 3.98 -3.03
C VAL A 95 -0.49 3.07 -2.44
N PHE A 96 -0.05 3.36 -1.21
CA PHE A 96 0.97 2.58 -0.50
C PHE A 96 0.95 2.84 1.01
N LEU A 97 1.59 1.95 1.78
CA LEU A 97 1.79 2.11 3.22
C LEU A 97 3.27 2.25 3.53
N VAL A 98 3.65 3.16 4.43
CA VAL A 98 5.05 3.34 4.87
C VAL A 98 5.13 3.44 6.39
N ARG A 99 6.05 2.69 7.01
CA ARG A 99 6.31 2.74 8.45
C ARG A 99 7.01 4.05 8.80
N VAL A 100 6.62 4.67 9.90
CA VAL A 100 7.21 5.92 10.38
C VAL A 100 8.49 5.62 11.15
N ASN A 101 9.62 5.73 10.47
CA ASN A 101 10.94 5.54 11.07
C ASN A 101 12.02 6.32 10.29
N GLN A 102 13.27 6.22 10.75
CA GLN A 102 14.40 6.87 10.09
C GLN A 102 14.61 6.34 8.65
N TRP A 103 14.36 5.05 8.41
CA TRP A 103 14.47 4.46 7.08
C TRP A 103 13.55 5.17 6.07
N ALA A 104 12.32 5.49 6.46
CA ALA A 104 11.38 6.21 5.60
C ALA A 104 11.81 7.67 5.37
N VAL A 105 12.33 8.34 6.40
CA VAL A 105 12.89 9.69 6.26
C VAL A 105 14.02 9.70 5.22
N ASP A 106 14.91 8.73 5.29
CA ASP A 106 16.00 8.56 4.34
C ASP A 106 15.48 8.29 2.92
N LEU A 107 14.54 7.36 2.77
CA LEU A 107 13.93 7.03 1.47
C LEU A 107 13.33 8.28 0.81
N PHE A 108 12.48 9.01 1.53
CA PHE A 108 11.82 10.19 0.96
C PHE A 108 12.77 11.36 0.77
N SER A 109 13.86 11.45 1.53
CA SER A 109 14.94 12.41 1.26
C SER A 109 15.64 12.10 -0.05
N ASP A 110 16.01 10.83 -0.28
CA ASP A 110 16.69 10.37 -1.49
C ASP A 110 15.79 10.51 -2.73
N ILE A 111 14.49 10.22 -2.61
CA ILE A 111 13.51 10.46 -3.68
C ILE A 111 13.48 11.94 -4.07
N ASN A 112 13.32 12.85 -3.11
CA ASN A 112 13.27 14.29 -3.39
C ASN A 112 14.59 14.83 -3.98
N ALA A 113 15.72 14.31 -3.52
CA ALA A 113 17.04 14.70 -3.98
C ALA A 113 17.36 14.14 -5.38
N PHE A 114 16.74 13.02 -5.79
CA PHE A 114 17.07 12.26 -6.98
C PHE A 114 17.20 13.11 -8.24
N ARG A 115 16.24 14.01 -8.48
CA ARG A 115 16.18 14.87 -9.67
C ARG A 115 17.38 15.82 -9.82
N TYR A 116 18.05 16.15 -8.71
CA TYR A 116 19.19 17.06 -8.70
C TYR A 116 20.52 16.33 -8.86
N TYR A 117 20.64 15.14 -8.26
CA TYR A 117 21.91 14.38 -8.26
C TYR A 117 21.99 13.36 -9.40
N ARG A 118 20.87 12.98 -10.01
CA ARG A 118 20.80 12.07 -11.16
C ARG A 118 19.95 12.64 -12.31
N PRO A 119 20.24 13.87 -12.79
CA PRO A 119 19.36 14.59 -13.74
C PRO A 119 19.24 13.94 -15.12
N ASN A 120 20.18 13.05 -15.47
CA ASN A 120 20.21 12.38 -16.78
C ASN A 120 19.42 11.06 -16.81
N VAL A 121 18.84 10.64 -15.68
CA VAL A 121 18.03 9.44 -15.62
C VAL A 121 16.62 9.76 -16.12
N SER A 122 16.10 8.92 -17.03
CA SER A 122 14.74 9.08 -17.53
C SER A 122 13.73 8.74 -16.45
N LEU A 123 12.77 9.65 -16.21
CA LEU A 123 11.71 9.51 -15.24
C LEU A 123 10.34 9.61 -15.96
N PRO A 124 9.90 8.56 -16.66
CA PRO A 124 8.66 8.58 -17.45
C PRO A 124 7.41 8.91 -16.61
N PHE A 125 7.45 8.61 -15.30
CA PHE A 125 6.42 8.94 -14.32
C PHE A 125 6.97 9.82 -13.18
N THR A 126 7.89 10.74 -13.50
CA THR A 126 8.48 11.72 -12.56
C THR A 126 8.91 11.09 -11.22
N GLU A 127 8.28 11.48 -10.11
CA GLU A 127 8.58 11.07 -8.75
C GLU A 127 8.20 9.60 -8.47
N GLN A 128 7.25 9.02 -9.22
CA GLN A 128 6.97 7.58 -9.17
C GLN A 128 8.16 6.79 -9.70
N SER A 129 8.70 7.19 -10.86
CA SER A 129 9.90 6.56 -11.41
C SER A 129 11.10 6.73 -10.48
N ALA A 130 11.23 7.88 -9.82
CA ALA A 130 12.30 8.08 -8.84
C ALA A 130 12.13 7.16 -7.63
N MET A 131 10.92 7.07 -7.06
CA MET A 131 10.62 6.15 -5.96
C MET A 131 10.91 4.70 -6.35
N GLU A 132 10.50 4.26 -7.54
CA GLU A 132 10.74 2.91 -8.04
C GLU A 132 12.23 2.57 -8.13
N ILE A 133 13.06 3.54 -8.54
CA ILE A 133 14.51 3.34 -8.63
C ILE A 133 15.12 3.30 -7.23
N VAL A 134 14.82 4.30 -6.39
CA VAL A 134 15.43 4.43 -5.06
C VAL A 134 15.06 3.24 -4.17
N MET A 135 13.81 2.78 -4.19
CA MET A 135 13.36 1.66 -3.36
C MET A 135 14.05 0.32 -3.70
N LYS A 136 14.67 0.22 -4.88
CA LYS A 136 15.43 -0.97 -5.34
C LYS A 136 16.94 -0.82 -5.08
N GLU A 137 17.39 0.27 -4.45
CA GLU A 137 18.79 0.38 -4.07
C GLU A 137 19.10 -0.53 -2.87
N PRO A 138 20.34 -1.05 -2.74
CA PRO A 138 20.71 -1.97 -1.66
C PRO A 138 20.43 -1.46 -0.24
N LYS A 139 20.39 -0.12 -0.08
CA LYS A 139 20.04 0.56 1.17
C LYS A 139 18.57 0.33 1.58
N PHE A 140 17.66 0.16 0.62
CA PHE A 140 16.22 0.15 0.84
C PHE A 140 15.56 -1.18 0.50
N GLU A 141 16.04 -1.90 -0.51
CA GLU A 141 15.34 -3.02 -1.16
C GLU A 141 14.85 -4.11 -0.19
N ARG A 142 15.61 -4.38 0.88
CA ARG A 142 15.31 -5.46 1.84
C ARG A 142 14.08 -5.21 2.71
N ASN A 143 13.63 -3.96 2.83
CA ASN A 143 12.51 -3.56 3.68
C ASN A 143 11.25 -3.22 2.86
N VAL A 144 11.27 -3.47 1.56
CA VAL A 144 10.16 -3.16 0.66
C VAL A 144 9.43 -4.44 0.29
N GLN A 145 8.12 -4.45 0.51
CA GLN A 145 7.27 -5.57 0.14
C GLN A 145 6.27 -5.17 -0.94
N VAL A 146 6.36 -5.86 -2.08
CA VAL A 146 5.33 -5.78 -3.12
C VAL A 146 4.22 -6.75 -2.76
N VAL A 147 2.99 -6.26 -2.65
CA VAL A 147 1.81 -7.06 -2.33
C VAL A 147 0.85 -7.13 -3.52
N PRO A 148 -0.09 -8.08 -3.56
CA PRO A 148 -1.07 -8.15 -4.64
C PRO A 148 -1.84 -6.84 -4.79
N GLN A 149 -1.91 -6.31 -6.02
CA GLN A 149 -2.52 -5.01 -6.32
C GLN A 149 -3.93 -4.84 -5.75
N TYR A 150 -4.73 -5.91 -5.80
CA TYR A 150 -6.11 -5.88 -5.35
C TYR A 150 -6.31 -5.76 -3.84
N TRP A 151 -5.25 -5.81 -3.02
CA TRP A 151 -5.37 -5.58 -1.59
C TRP A 151 -5.91 -4.19 -1.29
N PHE A 152 -5.33 -3.18 -1.94
CA PHE A 152 -5.67 -1.78 -1.69
C PHE A 152 -5.49 -0.87 -2.91
N ASN A 153 -5.33 -1.41 -4.13
CA ASN A 153 -5.12 -0.62 -5.34
C ASN A 153 -5.85 -1.21 -6.56
N ALA A 154 -7.09 -1.69 -6.35
CA ALA A 154 -7.87 -2.32 -7.41
C ALA A 154 -8.36 -1.28 -8.43
N TYR A 155 -8.46 -1.67 -9.70
CA TYR A 155 -8.90 -0.79 -10.79
C TYR A 155 -10.30 -1.15 -11.28
N PRO A 156 -11.08 -0.16 -11.78
CA PRO A 156 -12.34 -0.46 -12.41
C PRO A 156 -12.09 -1.20 -13.73
N GLN A 157 -12.76 -2.34 -13.94
CA GLN A 157 -12.82 -2.95 -15.28
C GLN A 157 -13.79 -2.21 -16.19
N ALA A 158 -14.98 -1.95 -15.65
CA ALA A 158 -16.19 -1.65 -16.38
C ALA A 158 -16.97 -0.51 -15.68
N SER A 159 -18.15 -0.19 -16.18
CA SER A 159 -18.99 0.88 -15.61
C SER A 159 -19.46 0.53 -14.19
N PRO A 160 -19.92 1.51 -13.38
CA PRO A 160 -20.52 1.22 -12.08
C PRO A 160 -21.67 0.20 -12.18
N GLY A 161 -22.51 0.28 -13.21
CA GLY A 161 -23.62 -0.66 -13.43
C GLY A 161 -23.15 -2.07 -13.74
N ASP A 162 -22.04 -2.24 -14.46
CA ASP A 162 -21.46 -3.56 -14.70
C ASP A 162 -20.91 -4.16 -13.39
N PHE A 163 -20.22 -3.36 -12.58
CA PHE A 163 -19.79 -3.78 -11.24
C PHE A 163 -20.99 -4.20 -10.37
N GLU A 164 -22.08 -3.45 -10.47
CA GLU A 164 -23.33 -3.65 -9.72
C GLU A 164 -24.15 -4.87 -10.17
N THR A 165 -24.04 -5.30 -11.42
CA THR A 165 -24.89 -6.38 -11.96
C THR A 165 -24.13 -7.67 -12.23
N LYS A 166 -22.79 -7.65 -12.24
CA LYS A 166 -21.98 -8.83 -12.54
C LYS A 166 -22.10 -9.93 -11.48
N THR A 167 -22.39 -11.15 -11.94
CA THR A 167 -22.62 -12.35 -11.12
C THR A 167 -21.50 -13.39 -11.19
N ASP A 168 -20.54 -13.23 -12.11
CA ASP A 168 -19.39 -14.13 -12.28
C ASP A 168 -18.04 -13.39 -12.39
N THR A 169 -16.96 -14.16 -12.31
CA THR A 169 -15.60 -13.64 -12.50
C THR A 169 -15.13 -13.64 -13.96
N GLU A 170 -16.00 -13.90 -14.94
CA GLU A 170 -15.59 -14.03 -16.34
C GLU A 170 -15.07 -12.68 -16.87
N GLY A 171 -13.89 -12.71 -17.48
CA GLY A 171 -13.21 -11.50 -17.97
C GLY A 171 -12.57 -10.61 -16.89
N LEU A 172 -12.77 -10.89 -15.59
CA LEU A 172 -12.14 -10.13 -14.51
C LEU A 172 -10.69 -10.58 -14.30
N LYS A 173 -9.75 -9.64 -14.43
CA LYS A 173 -8.34 -9.84 -14.02
C LYS A 173 -8.20 -9.70 -12.50
N PRO A 174 -7.10 -10.19 -11.90
CA PRO A 174 -6.91 -10.09 -10.45
C PRO A 174 -6.98 -8.66 -9.92
N TYR A 175 -6.46 -7.67 -10.66
CA TYR A 175 -6.46 -6.26 -10.28
C TYR A 175 -7.78 -5.54 -10.53
N HIS A 176 -8.76 -6.18 -11.18
CA HIS A 176 -10.08 -5.58 -11.33
C HIS A 176 -10.85 -5.67 -10.02
N ALA A 177 -11.49 -4.54 -9.69
CA ALA A 177 -12.30 -4.38 -8.50
C ALA A 177 -13.48 -5.34 -8.47
N ARG A 178 -13.75 -5.87 -7.28
CA ARG A 178 -14.86 -6.75 -6.92
C ARG A 178 -15.48 -6.28 -5.61
N ARG A 179 -16.69 -6.74 -5.30
CA ARG A 179 -17.29 -6.47 -3.98
C ARG A 179 -16.40 -7.08 -2.90
N GLY A 180 -16.21 -6.38 -1.78
CA GLY A 180 -15.28 -6.79 -0.72
C GLY A 180 -13.81 -6.38 -0.95
N ASP A 181 -13.47 -5.84 -2.12
CA ASP A 181 -12.20 -5.12 -2.26
C ASP A 181 -12.22 -3.85 -1.43
N PHE A 182 -11.06 -3.43 -0.95
CA PHE A 182 -10.95 -2.30 -0.03
C PHE A 182 -11.03 -0.94 -0.73
N LEU A 183 -10.27 -0.77 -1.80
CA LEU A 183 -10.10 0.53 -2.45
C LEU A 183 -10.07 0.39 -3.97
N LEU A 184 -10.80 1.28 -4.62
CA LEU A 184 -10.84 1.48 -6.06
C LEU A 184 -10.00 2.69 -6.44
N HIS A 185 -9.10 2.54 -7.40
CA HIS A 185 -8.24 3.61 -7.90
C HIS A 185 -8.51 3.85 -9.39
N PHE A 186 -8.79 5.09 -9.75
CA PHE A 186 -9.08 5.53 -11.11
C PHE A 186 -7.82 5.96 -11.88
N ALA A 187 -6.67 5.40 -11.53
CA ALA A 187 -5.37 5.71 -12.12
C ALA A 187 -5.42 5.71 -13.66
N GLY A 188 -4.89 6.76 -14.27
CA GLY A 188 -4.80 6.86 -15.74
C GLY A 188 -6.14 6.99 -16.48
N ARG A 189 -7.30 6.96 -15.81
CA ARG A 189 -8.61 7.10 -16.47
C ARG A 189 -8.86 8.54 -16.93
N VAL A 190 -9.54 8.72 -18.05
CA VAL A 190 -10.01 10.04 -18.51
C VAL A 190 -11.39 10.30 -17.90
N GLY A 191 -11.68 11.54 -17.47
CA GLY A 191 -12.97 11.88 -16.85
C GLY A 191 -13.18 11.27 -15.46
N ARG A 192 -12.12 11.18 -14.65
CA ARG A 192 -12.13 10.55 -13.32
C ARG A 192 -13.14 11.19 -12.38
N ASP A 193 -13.26 12.52 -12.44
CA ASP A 193 -14.25 13.30 -11.70
C ASP A 193 -15.68 12.80 -11.96
N LYS A 194 -16.03 12.61 -13.23
CA LYS A 194 -17.34 12.07 -13.61
C LYS A 194 -17.49 10.63 -13.16
N LEU A 195 -16.49 9.78 -13.38
CA LEU A 195 -16.52 8.37 -12.99
C LEU A 195 -16.67 8.21 -11.48
N ILE A 196 -15.96 9.00 -10.68
CA ILE A 196 -16.05 8.98 -9.21
C ILE A 196 -17.48 9.31 -8.77
N ASN A 197 -18.12 10.30 -9.38
CA ASN A 197 -19.51 10.64 -9.09
C ASN A 197 -20.46 9.48 -9.47
N GLU A 198 -20.31 8.92 -10.67
CA GLU A 198 -21.14 7.78 -11.12
C GLU A 198 -20.99 6.55 -10.21
N TRP A 199 -19.78 6.25 -9.74
CA TRP A 199 -19.54 5.18 -8.77
C TRP A 199 -20.13 5.52 -7.40
N THR A 200 -20.01 6.76 -6.95
CA THR A 200 -20.55 7.21 -5.65
C THR A 200 -22.08 7.12 -5.65
N ASP A 201 -22.74 7.59 -6.72
CA ASP A 201 -24.20 7.54 -6.87
C ASP A 201 -24.74 6.10 -6.85
N MET A 202 -23.96 5.14 -7.37
CA MET A 202 -24.31 3.71 -7.30
C MET A 202 -24.09 3.11 -5.91
N LEU A 203 -23.01 3.48 -5.21
CA LEU A 203 -22.64 2.89 -3.92
C LEU A 203 -23.44 3.42 -2.74
N VAL A 204 -23.71 4.73 -2.68
CA VAL A 204 -24.32 5.39 -1.51
C VAL A 204 -25.70 4.82 -1.15
N PRO A 205 -26.65 4.61 -2.08
CA PRO A 205 -27.99 4.09 -1.74
C PRO A 205 -27.99 2.67 -1.16
N ARG A 206 -26.93 1.89 -1.39
CA ARG A 206 -26.87 0.46 -1.02
C ARG A 206 -26.39 0.20 0.40
N GLY A 207 -25.77 1.18 1.05
CA GLY A 207 -25.33 1.05 2.45
C GLY A 207 -24.32 -0.08 2.73
N GLY A 208 -23.64 -0.59 1.70
CA GLY A 208 -22.55 -1.57 1.84
C GLY A 208 -22.98 -3.04 2.03
N LEU A 209 -24.26 -3.38 1.88
CA LEU A 209 -24.73 -4.77 1.97
C LEU A 209 -24.77 -5.43 0.59
N TRP A 210 -23.93 -6.44 0.40
CA TRP A 210 -23.83 -7.26 -0.81
C TRP A 210 -24.46 -8.64 -0.55
N LEU A 211 -25.27 -9.13 -1.49
CA LEU A 211 -25.93 -10.45 -1.36
C LEU A 211 -24.91 -11.60 -1.51
N PRO A 212 -25.12 -12.76 -0.86
CA PRO A 212 -24.18 -13.89 -0.89
C PRO A 212 -23.87 -14.48 -2.28
N GLU A 213 -24.77 -14.31 -3.25
CA GLU A 213 -24.64 -14.83 -4.61
C GLU A 213 -23.84 -13.91 -5.55
N GLU A 214 -23.33 -12.80 -5.03
CA GLU A 214 -22.62 -11.78 -5.80
C GLU A 214 -21.12 -12.09 -5.87
N VAL A 215 -20.44 -11.51 -6.85
CA VAL A 215 -18.99 -11.65 -7.01
C VAL A 215 -18.27 -10.90 -5.89
N GLN A 216 -18.02 -11.59 -4.77
CA GLN A 216 -17.33 -11.07 -3.61
C GLN A 216 -15.90 -11.61 -3.52
N ARG A 217 -14.97 -10.77 -3.06
CA ARG A 217 -13.59 -11.15 -2.73
C ARG A 217 -13.36 -10.91 -1.24
N ASP A 218 -13.03 -11.98 -0.51
CA ASP A 218 -12.49 -11.87 0.84
C ASP A 218 -11.01 -12.23 0.84
N ASN A 219 -10.17 -11.22 1.09
CA ASN A 219 -8.71 -11.36 1.12
C ASN A 219 -8.15 -11.71 2.51
N THR A 220 -8.99 -11.84 3.54
CA THR A 220 -8.53 -11.98 4.94
C THR A 220 -7.60 -13.17 5.13
N ARG A 221 -8.01 -14.36 4.65
CA ARG A 221 -7.15 -15.55 4.67
C ARG A 221 -5.93 -15.42 3.76
N GLY A 222 -6.10 -14.77 2.60
CA GLY A 222 -5.01 -14.57 1.64
C GLY A 222 -3.89 -13.70 2.20
N ILE A 223 -4.24 -12.64 2.92
CA ILE A 223 -3.28 -11.74 3.58
C ILE A 223 -2.58 -12.46 4.73
N SER A 224 -3.34 -13.18 5.58
CA SER A 224 -2.76 -13.95 6.67
C SER A 224 -1.77 -15.00 6.17
N ASN A 225 -2.15 -15.78 5.14
CA ASN A 225 -1.26 -16.76 4.52
C ASN A 225 -0.05 -16.13 3.83
N PHE A 226 -0.19 -14.90 3.31
CA PHE A 226 0.94 -14.19 2.73
C PHE A 226 1.97 -13.85 3.80
N TRP A 227 1.55 -13.23 4.90
CA TRP A 227 2.46 -12.83 5.98
C TRP A 227 3.07 -14.00 6.74
N SER A 228 2.38 -15.14 6.84
CA SER A 228 2.92 -16.36 7.45
C SER A 228 4.16 -16.94 6.74
N ARG A 229 4.52 -16.44 5.55
CA ARG A 229 5.71 -16.87 4.80
C ARG A 229 6.95 -16.03 5.11
N PHE A 230 6.78 -14.94 5.83
CA PHE A 230 7.83 -13.97 6.17
C PHE A 230 8.07 -13.89 7.70
N GLY A 231 7.33 -14.67 8.48
CA GLY A 231 7.43 -14.79 9.94
C GLY A 231 7.99 -16.13 10.34
#